data_AF-A0A3D8S677-F1
#
_entry.id   AF-A0A3D8S677-F1
#
_cell.length_a   1.000
_cell.length_b   1.000
_cell.length_c   1.000
_cell.angle_alpha   90.00
_cell.angle_beta   90.00
_cell.angle_gamma   90.00
#
_symmetry.space_group_name_H-M   'P 1'
#
loop_
_entity.id
_entity.type
_entity.pdbx_description
1 polymer ?
#
loop_
_entity_poly.entity_id
_entity_poly.type
_entity_poly.pdbx_seq_one_letter_code
_entity_poly.pdbx_strand_id
1 'polypeptide(L)'
;MQTCSLLLRAVWQSKHIELYKILRELPWPERSQPLVQRYEVYFQEKTLVEVSNSYETIRVAAAARYLGADPDVAESDLIEKFTACGWKWDSETHLLHPKPVAAAPPKDDSLQNELSRVMALISNQGS
;
A
#
# COMPACT_ATOMS: atom_id res chain seq x y z
N MET A 1 16.10 -15.49 5.72
CA MET A 1 14.74 -15.67 6.28
C MET A 1 14.20 -14.42 6.98
N GLN A 2 15.02 -13.62 7.68
CA GLN A 2 14.57 -12.45 8.48
C GLN A 2 13.82 -11.36 7.67
N THR A 3 14.13 -11.21 6.38
CA THR A 3 13.51 -10.21 5.51
C THR A 3 12.02 -10.42 5.31
N CYS A 4 11.58 -11.67 5.12
CA CYS A 4 10.17 -11.99 4.89
C CYS A 4 9.32 -11.76 6.16
N SER A 5 9.87 -12.03 7.35
CA SER A 5 9.17 -11.76 8.62
C SER A 5 9.00 -10.26 8.90
N LEU A 6 9.94 -9.42 8.46
CA LEU A 6 9.81 -7.96 8.58
C LEU A 6 8.72 -7.42 7.64
N LEU A 7 8.70 -7.90 6.40
CA LEU A 7 7.64 -7.57 5.43
C LEU A 7 6.26 -7.95 5.99
N LEU A 8 6.12 -9.19 6.49
CA LEU A 8 4.86 -9.69 7.04
C LEU A 8 4.37 -8.85 8.23
N ARG A 9 5.28 -8.44 9.12
CA ARG A 9 4.93 -7.57 10.25
C ARG A 9 4.50 -6.17 9.80
N ALA A 10 5.15 -5.58 8.79
CA ALA A 10 4.79 -4.28 8.26
C ALA A 10 3.42 -4.29 7.57
N VAL A 11 3.10 -5.37 6.84
CA VAL A 11 1.78 -5.61 6.24
C VAL A 11 0.71 -5.70 7.31
N TRP A 12 0.97 -6.46 8.38
CA TRP A 12 0.03 -6.63 9.49
C TRP A 12 -0.27 -5.31 10.23
N GLN A 13 0.74 -4.46 10.40
CA GLN A 13 0.58 -3.18 11.10
C GLN A 13 0.03 -2.06 10.21
N SER A 14 -0.32 -2.34 8.94
CA SER A 14 -0.75 -1.36 7.94
C SER A 14 0.19 -0.15 7.83
N LYS A 15 1.48 -0.36 8.07
CA LYS A 15 2.47 0.72 8.02
C LYS A 15 2.98 0.89 6.59
N HIS A 16 2.18 1.54 5.75
CA HIS A 16 2.45 1.73 4.32
C HIS A 16 3.87 2.27 4.07
N ILE A 17 4.33 3.27 4.83
CA ILE A 17 5.68 3.85 4.69
C ILE A 17 6.78 2.83 5.00
N GLU A 18 6.65 2.07 6.08
CA GLU A 18 7.64 1.02 6.44
C GLU A 18 7.64 -0.10 5.39
N LEU A 19 6.49 -0.42 4.81
CA LEU A 19 6.37 -1.45 3.78
C LEU A 19 7.11 -1.05 2.49
N TYR A 20 6.92 0.17 1.98
CA TYR A 20 7.67 0.64 0.81
C TYR A 20 9.16 0.76 1.09
N LYS A 21 9.54 1.18 2.30
CA LYS A 21 10.95 1.20 2.74
C LYS A 21 11.55 -0.21 2.69
N ILE A 22 10.83 -1.21 3.20
CA ILE A 22 11.25 -2.61 3.18
C ILE A 22 11.35 -3.14 1.74
N LEU A 23 10.39 -2.81 0.87
CA LEU A 23 10.41 -3.26 -0.52
C LEU A 23 11.60 -2.67 -1.30
N ARG A 24 11.98 -1.42 -1.04
CA ARG A 24 13.01 -0.69 -1.81
C ARG A 24 14.42 -0.79 -1.25
N GLU A 25 14.60 -0.81 0.07
CA GLU A 25 15.93 -0.71 0.69
C GLU A 25 16.56 -2.06 1.03
N LEU A 26 15.79 -3.15 1.10
CA LEU A 26 16.35 -4.46 1.43
C LEU A 26 16.99 -5.13 0.21
N PRO A 27 18.17 -5.76 0.37
CA PRO A 27 18.83 -6.50 -0.70
C PRO A 27 18.08 -7.81 -0.95
N TRP A 28 17.07 -7.76 -1.81
CA TRP A 28 16.33 -8.93 -2.26
C TRP A 28 17.22 -9.77 -3.19
N PRO A 29 17.25 -11.11 -3.02
CA PRO A 29 17.87 -12.00 -4.00
C PRO A 29 17.30 -11.75 -5.41
N GLU A 30 18.13 -11.78 -6.46
CA GLU A 30 17.72 -11.52 -7.85
C GLU A 30 16.49 -12.34 -8.26
N ARG A 31 16.44 -13.62 -7.86
CA ARG A 31 15.30 -14.51 -8.16
C ARG A 31 13.96 -14.05 -7.57
N SER A 32 14.00 -13.24 -6.51
CA SER A 32 12.81 -12.71 -5.82
C SER A 32 12.45 -11.29 -6.24
N GLN A 33 13.34 -10.56 -6.93
CA GLN A 33 13.05 -9.19 -7.38
C GLN A 33 11.76 -9.07 -8.21
N PRO A 34 11.47 -9.98 -9.18
CA PRO A 34 10.22 -9.89 -9.94
C PRO A 34 8.97 -10.05 -9.05
N LEU A 35 9.05 -10.89 -8.02
CA LEU A 35 7.97 -11.09 -7.05
C LEU A 35 7.75 -9.86 -6.17
N VAL A 36 8.84 -9.24 -5.71
CA VAL A 36 8.81 -8.01 -4.89
C VAL A 36 8.18 -6.87 -5.69
N GLN A 37 8.59 -6.68 -6.96
CA GLN A 37 8.00 -5.67 -7.85
C GLN A 37 6.51 -5.91 -8.10
N ARG A 38 6.12 -7.17 -8.37
CA ARG A 38 4.70 -7.52 -8.56
C ARG A 38 3.88 -7.26 -7.30
N TYR A 39 4.46 -7.52 -6.13
CA TYR A 39 3.82 -7.23 -4.85
C TYR A 39 3.69 -5.72 -4.60
N GLU A 40 4.70 -4.92 -4.95
CA GLU A 40 4.63 -3.45 -4.84
C GLU A 40 3.45 -2.89 -5.66
N VAL A 41 3.31 -3.33 -6.92
CA VAL A 41 2.20 -2.92 -7.80
C VAL A 41 0.85 -3.36 -7.21
N TYR A 42 0.73 -4.61 -6.79
CA TYR A 42 -0.49 -5.12 -6.15
C TYR A 42 -0.86 -4.31 -4.89
N PHE A 43 0.13 -3.97 -4.06
CA PHE A 43 -0.09 -3.23 -2.83
C PHE A 43 -0.49 -1.77 -3.12
N GLN A 44 0.09 -1.15 -4.15
CA GLN A 44 -0.33 0.17 -4.63
C GLN A 44 -1.79 0.15 -5.10
N GLU A 45 -2.18 -0.81 -5.94
CA GLU A 45 -3.56 -0.95 -6.43
C GLU A 45 -4.55 -1.17 -5.29
N LYS A 46 -4.23 -2.10 -4.36
CA LYS A 46 -5.04 -2.36 -3.18
C LYS A 46 -5.21 -1.09 -2.34
N THR A 47 -4.13 -0.36 -2.09
CA THR A 47 -4.17 0.87 -1.29
C THR A 47 -4.95 1.97 -2.00
N LEU A 48 -4.83 2.08 -3.33
CA LEU A 48 -5.64 3.02 -4.13
C LEU A 48 -7.13 2.78 -3.93
N VAL A 49 -7.58 1.52 -3.98
CA VAL A 49 -8.98 1.14 -3.75
C VAL A 49 -9.40 1.46 -2.32
N GLU A 50 -8.57 1.13 -1.33
CA GLU A 50 -8.87 1.39 0.10
C GLU A 50 -8.99 2.89 0.39
N VAL A 51 -8.06 3.71 -0.11
CA VAL A 51 -8.12 5.17 0.02
C VAL A 51 -9.36 5.71 -0.71
N SER A 52 -9.66 5.18 -1.91
CA SER A 52 -10.82 5.63 -2.69
C SER A 52 -12.16 5.36 -2.02
N ASN A 53 -12.24 4.32 -1.20
CA ASN A 53 -13.47 3.95 -0.49
C ASN A 53 -13.55 4.56 0.91
N SER A 54 -12.43 4.95 1.51
CA SER A 54 -12.38 5.47 2.89
C SER A 54 -12.45 6.99 2.96
N TYR A 55 -12.06 7.69 1.90
CA TYR A 55 -11.98 9.15 1.89
C TYR A 55 -12.88 9.74 0.81
N GLU A 56 -13.73 10.69 1.22
CA GLU A 56 -14.45 11.56 0.29
C GLU A 56 -13.53 12.64 -0.29
N THR A 57 -12.59 13.12 0.53
CA THR A 57 -11.53 14.05 0.14
C THR A 57 -10.21 13.70 0.83
N ILE A 58 -9.10 13.94 0.13
CA ILE A 58 -7.76 13.69 0.65
C ILE A 58 -6.75 14.68 0.06
N ARG A 59 -5.77 15.10 0.86
CA ARG A 59 -4.65 15.93 0.36
C ARG A 59 -3.72 15.11 -0.52
N VAL A 60 -3.14 15.73 -1.55
CA VAL A 60 -2.18 15.08 -2.48
C VAL A 60 -1.04 14.41 -1.72
N ALA A 61 -0.39 15.15 -0.80
CA ALA A 61 0.71 14.62 0.01
C ALA A 61 0.30 13.41 0.88
N ALA A 62 -0.94 13.39 1.39
CA ALA A 62 -1.42 12.27 2.20
C ALA A 62 -1.67 11.03 1.33
N ALA A 63 -2.33 11.20 0.18
CA ALA A 63 -2.56 10.12 -0.78
C ALA A 63 -1.24 9.54 -1.32
N ALA A 64 -0.27 10.42 -1.61
CA ALA A 64 1.07 10.05 -2.07
C ALA A 64 1.81 9.16 -1.05
N ARG A 65 1.69 9.46 0.25
CA ARG A 65 2.28 8.64 1.33
C ARG A 65 1.66 7.25 1.40
N TYR A 66 0.36 7.12 1.19
CA TYR A 66 -0.31 5.81 1.18
C TYR A 66 0.15 4.94 0.00
N LEU A 67 0.41 5.54 -1.16
CA LEU A 67 0.89 4.85 -2.37
C LEU A 67 2.42 4.66 -2.42
N GLY A 68 3.15 5.13 -1.40
CA GLY A 68 4.60 5.05 -1.37
C GLY A 68 5.28 5.88 -2.46
N ALA A 69 4.65 6.99 -2.86
CA ALA A 69 5.30 7.92 -3.77
C ALA A 69 6.58 8.47 -3.13
N ASP A 70 7.58 8.73 -3.97
CA ASP A 70 8.81 9.35 -3.54
C ASP A 70 8.52 10.80 -3.09
N PRO A 71 9.04 11.24 -1.93
CA PRO A 71 8.86 12.62 -1.46
C PRO A 71 9.39 13.69 -2.41
N ASP A 72 10.33 13.34 -3.31
CA ASP A 72 10.92 14.28 -4.27
C ASP A 72 10.09 14.45 -5.56
N VAL A 73 9.01 13.69 -5.72
CA VAL A 73 8.11 13.82 -6.89
C VAL A 73 7.33 15.13 -6.81
N ALA A 74 7.31 15.87 -7.91
CA ALA A 74 6.57 17.12 -7.99
C ALA A 74 5.07 16.89 -7.77
N GLU A 75 4.42 17.82 -7.05
CA GLU A 75 3.00 17.71 -6.75
C GLU A 75 2.13 17.65 -8.02
N SER A 76 2.53 18.35 -9.08
CA SER A 76 1.89 18.28 -10.40
C SER A 76 1.82 16.86 -10.95
N ASP A 77 2.90 16.10 -10.83
CA ASP A 77 3.04 14.76 -11.38
C ASP A 77 2.21 13.78 -10.55
N LEU A 78 2.12 14.01 -9.23
CA LEU A 78 1.23 13.28 -8.35
C LEU A 78 -0.24 13.52 -8.74
N ILE A 79 -0.64 14.78 -8.94
CA ILE A 79 -2.00 15.14 -9.36
C ILE A 79 -2.34 14.48 -10.70
N GLU A 80 -1.43 14.52 -11.68
CA GLU A 80 -1.61 13.85 -12.97
C GLU A 80 -1.82 12.34 -12.79
N LYS A 81 -1.01 11.69 -11.95
CA LYS A 81 -1.16 10.27 -11.64
C LYS A 81 -2.52 9.95 -11.01
N PHE A 82 -2.99 10.76 -10.06
CA PHE A 82 -4.28 10.56 -9.41
C PHE A 82 -5.46 10.79 -10.37
N THR A 83 -5.37 11.83 -11.20
CA THR A 83 -6.42 12.15 -12.17
C THR A 83 -6.48 11.12 -13.31
N ALA A 84 -5.34 10.53 -13.71
CA ALA A 84 -5.30 9.38 -14.62
C ALA A 84 -6.00 8.14 -14.03
N CYS A 85 -6.01 7.98 -12.70
CA CYS A 85 -6.79 6.95 -12.00
C CYS A 85 -8.28 7.32 -11.84
N GLY A 86 -8.73 8.45 -12.41
CA GLY A 86 -10.13 8.88 -12.39
C GLY A 86 -10.54 9.66 -11.14
N TRP A 87 -9.60 10.05 -10.28
CA TRP A 87 -9.86 10.97 -9.17
C TRP A 87 -10.04 12.40 -9.72
N LYS A 88 -10.78 13.23 -9.00
CA LYS A 88 -10.92 14.65 -9.36
C LYS A 88 -10.00 15.49 -8.51
N TRP A 89 -9.31 16.44 -9.15
CA TRP A 89 -8.53 17.45 -8.48
C TRP A 89 -9.36 18.72 -8.32
N ASP A 90 -9.40 19.26 -7.11
CA ASP A 90 -9.94 20.57 -6.81
C ASP A 90 -8.80 21.54 -6.48
N SER A 91 -8.56 22.48 -7.40
CA SER A 91 -7.52 23.50 -7.27
C SER A 91 -7.86 24.60 -6.26
N GLU A 92 -9.13 24.80 -5.93
CA GLU A 92 -9.54 25.85 -4.98
C GLU A 92 -9.29 25.40 -3.54
N THR A 93 -9.59 24.13 -3.24
CA THR A 93 -9.41 23.55 -1.90
C THR A 93 -8.09 22.81 -1.72
N HIS A 94 -7.34 22.60 -2.81
CA HIS A 94 -6.13 21.77 -2.86
C HIS A 94 -6.38 20.34 -2.39
N LEU A 95 -7.53 19.75 -2.77
CA LEU A 95 -7.95 18.42 -2.39
C LEU A 95 -8.19 17.53 -3.60
N LEU A 96 -7.88 16.25 -3.44
CA LEU A 96 -8.29 15.19 -4.33
C LEU A 96 -9.61 14.62 -3.83
N HIS A 97 -10.52 14.35 -4.76
CA HIS A 97 -11.74 13.60 -4.56
C HIS A 97 -11.57 12.23 -5.19
N PRO A 98 -11.29 11.20 -4.38
CA PRO A 98 -11.20 9.85 -4.89
C PRO A 98 -12.51 9.41 -5.53
N LYS A 99 -12.42 8.60 -6.58
CA LYS A 99 -13.60 7.97 -7.18
C LYS A 99 -13.82 6.63 -6.49
N PRO A 100 -14.95 6.42 -5.80
CA PRO A 100 -15.24 5.13 -5.21
C PRO A 100 -15.19 4.05 -6.28
N VAL A 101 -14.32 3.06 -6.09
CA VAL A 101 -14.28 1.88 -6.95
C VAL A 101 -15.34 0.95 -6.37
N ALA A 102 -16.41 0.68 -7.13
CA ALA A 102 -17.50 -0.18 -6.70
C ALA A 102 -16.90 -1.42 -6.02
N ALA A 103 -17.21 -1.58 -4.74
CA ALA A 103 -16.56 -2.57 -3.89
C ALA A 103 -16.66 -3.94 -4.56
N ALA A 104 -15.51 -4.54 -4.85
CA ALA A 104 -15.47 -5.99 -5.06
C ALA A 104 -16.12 -6.67 -3.85
N PRO A 105 -16.76 -7.84 -4.03
CA PRO A 105 -17.51 -8.53 -2.98
C PRO A 105 -16.67 -8.68 -1.70
N PRO A 106 -17.33 -8.77 -0.52
CA PRO A 106 -16.67 -8.74 0.78
C PRO A 106 -15.45 -9.65 0.80
N LYS A 107 -14.32 -9.09 1.25
CA LYS A 107 -13.03 -9.79 1.35
C LYS A 107 -13.22 -11.07 2.15
N ASP A 108 -12.66 -12.15 1.64
CA ASP A 108 -12.60 -13.44 2.33
C ASP A 108 -11.70 -13.30 3.57
N ASP A 109 -12.31 -13.18 4.75
CA ASP A 109 -11.63 -13.11 6.06
C ASP A 109 -10.72 -14.33 6.32
N SER A 110 -10.87 -15.39 5.54
CA SER A 110 -10.00 -16.57 5.52
C SER A 110 -8.52 -16.20 5.45
N LEU A 111 -8.12 -15.29 4.55
CA LEU A 111 -6.71 -14.95 4.35
C LEU A 111 -6.10 -14.20 5.54
N GLN A 112 -6.87 -13.31 6.19
CA GLN A 112 -6.40 -12.61 7.39
C GLN A 112 -6.27 -13.58 8.58
N ASN A 113 -7.20 -14.54 8.68
CA ASN A 113 -7.17 -15.59 9.69
C ASN A 113 -5.98 -16.55 9.48
N GLU A 114 -5.65 -16.90 8.24
CA GLU A 114 -4.48 -17.74 7.92
C GLU A 114 -3.16 -17.03 8.26
N LEU A 115 -3.02 -15.75 7.90
CA LEU A 115 -1.84 -14.96 8.26
C LEU A 115 -1.69 -14.81 9.78
N SER A 116 -2.80 -14.65 10.50
CA SER A 116 -2.81 -14.62 11.97
C SER A 116 -2.31 -15.93 12.58
N ARG A 117 -2.72 -17.07 12.02
CA ARG A 117 -2.25 -18.40 12.45
C ARG A 117 -0.74 -18.58 12.19
N VAL A 118 -0.24 -18.15 11.03
CA VAL A 118 1.19 -18.23 10.72
C VAL A 118 2.01 -17.36 11.68
N MET A 119 1.53 -16.16 12.02
CA MET A 119 2.21 -15.26 12.96
C MET A 119 2.23 -15.80 14.40
N ALA A 120 1.15 -16.46 14.83
CA ALA A 120 1.11 -17.15 16.12
C ALA A 120 2.16 -18.27 16.19
N LEU A 121 2.33 -19.04 15.11
CA LEU A 121 3.34 -20.09 15.04
C LEU A 121 4.78 -19.55 15.09
N ILE A 122 5.06 -18.41 14.45
CA ILE A 122 6.38 -17.77 14.48
C ILE A 122 6.71 -17.25 15.89
N SER A 123 5.72 -16.72 16.60
CA SER A 123 5.90 -16.19 17.96
C SER A 123 6.13 -17.28 19.01
N ASN A 124 5.66 -18.50 18.74
CA ASN A 124 5.76 -19.64 19.67
C ASN A 124 7.06 -20.46 19.53
N GLN A 125 7.93 -20.14 18.56
CA GLN A 125 9.20 -20.85 18.30
C GLN A 125 10.42 -20.16 18.96
N GLY A 126 10.18 -19.27 19.94
CA GLY A 126 11.21 -18.45 20.60
C GLY A 126 11.31 -18.63 22.12
N SER A 127 11.11 -19.84 22.65
CA SER A 127 11.41 -20.21 24.05
C SER A 127 12.24 -21.48 24.11
#